data_AF-A0A0D2QUS0-F1
#
_entry.id   AF-A0A0D2QUS0-F1
#
_cell.length_a   1.000
_cell.length_b   1.000
_cell.length_c   1.000
_cell.angle_alpha   90.00
_cell.angle_beta   90.00
_cell.angle_gamma   90.00
#
_symmetry.space_group_name_H-M   'P 1'
#
loop_
_entity.id
_entity.type
_entity.pdbx_description
1 polymer ?
#
loop_
_entity_poly.entity_id
_entity_poly.type
_entity_poly.pdbx_seq_one_letter_code
_entity_poly.pdbx_strand_id
1 'polypeptide(L)'
;MSHPLYEVVTDEGLMRPCFKTRTGGLYSGGSAQMVENSLNIHGDEILYVGDHIYTDVSQSKVHLRWRMALICRELEEEYKALIHSHGPRATVVEHINQNEVVGDLFNQLRLALQR
;
A
#
# COMPACT_ATOMS: atom_id res chain seq x y z
N MET A 1 -13.79 -7.61 -11.70
CA MET A 1 -15.16 -7.44 -12.25
C MET A 1 -15.24 -6.07 -12.89
N SER A 2 -15.71 -5.98 -14.13
CA SER A 2 -15.88 -4.68 -14.82
C SER A 2 -17.14 -4.01 -14.31
N HIS A 3 -17.01 -2.92 -13.56
CA HIS A 3 -18.17 -2.09 -13.25
C HIS A 3 -18.56 -1.29 -14.50
N PRO A 4 -19.87 -1.12 -14.78
CA PRO A 4 -20.31 -0.22 -15.84
C PRO A 4 -19.82 1.20 -15.56
N LEU A 5 -19.50 1.93 -16.63
CA LEU A 5 -19.11 3.34 -16.56
C LEU A 5 -20.34 4.22 -16.77
N TYR A 6 -20.50 5.21 -15.91
CA TYR A 6 -21.52 6.23 -16.03
C TYR A 6 -20.87 7.60 -16.15
N GLU A 7 -21.50 8.45 -16.94
CA GLU A 7 -21.18 9.86 -17.00
C GLU A 7 -22.17 10.64 -16.15
N VAL A 8 -21.66 11.52 -15.29
CA VAL A 8 -22.48 12.46 -14.53
C VAL A 8 -22.80 13.65 -15.43
N VAL A 9 -24.10 13.87 -15.68
CA VAL A 9 -24.57 14.85 -16.69
C VAL A 9 -25.17 16.11 -16.09
N THR A 10 -25.48 16.10 -14.80
CA THR A 10 -25.99 17.27 -14.08
C THR A 10 -25.30 17.41 -12.72
N ASP A 11 -25.37 18.62 -12.14
CA ASP A 11 -24.76 18.93 -10.85
C ASP A 11 -25.44 18.21 -9.68
N GLU A 12 -26.69 17.78 -9.86
CA GLU A 12 -27.47 16.99 -8.90
C GLU A 12 -27.09 15.50 -8.92
N GLY A 13 -26.16 15.09 -9.80
CA GLY A 13 -25.65 13.72 -9.86
C GLY A 13 -26.46 12.78 -10.75
N LEU A 14 -27.28 13.31 -11.68
CA LEU A 14 -27.92 12.45 -12.68
C LEU A 14 -26.85 11.75 -13.53
N MET A 15 -26.98 10.44 -13.69
CA MET A 15 -26.01 9.60 -14.38
C MET A 15 -26.60 8.98 -15.64
N ARG A 16 -25.84 8.95 -16.73
CA ARG A 16 -26.16 8.18 -17.94
C ARG A 16 -25.12 7.10 -18.20
N PRO A 17 -25.51 5.91 -18.69
CA PRO A 17 -24.55 4.91 -19.15
C PRO A 17 -23.63 5.50 -20.22
N CYS A 18 -22.33 5.21 -20.11
CA CYS A 18 -21.32 5.77 -20.99
C CYS A 18 -20.29 4.71 -21.38
N PHE A 19 -19.95 4.64 -22.67
CA PHE A 19 -18.97 3.68 -23.20
C PHE A 19 -17.68 4.35 -23.69
N LYS A 20 -17.67 5.69 -23.77
CA LYS A 20 -16.52 6.48 -24.20
C LYS A 20 -16.42 7.75 -23.37
N THR A 21 -15.28 7.94 -22.74
CA THR A 21 -14.99 9.17 -22.01
C THR A 21 -14.60 10.30 -22.95
N ARG A 22 -14.82 11.54 -22.52
CA ARG A 22 -14.33 12.76 -23.15
C ARG A 22 -13.50 13.55 -22.14
N THR A 23 -12.57 14.35 -22.64
CA THR A 23 -11.81 15.28 -21.82
C THR A 23 -12.74 16.24 -21.08
N GLY A 24 -12.50 16.43 -19.78
CA GLY A 24 -13.30 17.30 -18.92
C GLY A 24 -14.65 16.73 -18.47
N GLY A 25 -14.94 15.46 -18.76
CA GLY A 25 -16.14 14.77 -18.25
C GLY A 25 -15.98 14.28 -16.80
N LEU A 26 -17.10 14.14 -16.10
CA LEU A 26 -17.20 13.55 -14.78
C LEU A 26 -17.78 12.13 -14.89
N TYR A 27 -17.13 11.15 -14.25
CA TYR A 27 -17.44 9.74 -14.42
C TYR A 27 -17.54 8.99 -13.09
N SER A 28 -18.34 7.93 -13.06
CA SER A 28 -18.52 7.02 -11.93
C SER A 28 -18.48 5.56 -12.38
N GLY A 29 -17.87 4.70 -11.56
CA GLY A 29 -17.67 3.27 -11.87
C GLY A 29 -16.51 3.02 -12.83
N GLY A 30 -16.69 2.08 -13.77
CA GLY A 30 -15.66 1.71 -14.74
C GLY A 30 -14.53 0.82 -14.19
N SER A 31 -13.39 0.84 -14.88
CA SER A 31 -12.19 0.07 -14.52
C SER A 31 -10.92 0.79 -14.94
N ALA A 32 -9.78 0.43 -14.35
CA ALA A 32 -8.49 1.01 -14.71
C ALA A 32 -8.12 0.80 -16.19
N GLN A 33 -8.51 -0.31 -16.82
CA GLN A 33 -8.32 -0.51 -18.26
C GLN A 33 -9.08 0.53 -19.11
N MET A 34 -10.25 0.96 -18.65
CA MET A 34 -11.02 2.00 -19.34
C MET A 34 -10.33 3.36 -19.24
N VAL A 35 -9.58 3.60 -18.16
CA VAL A 35 -8.76 4.81 -17.99
C VAL A 35 -7.55 4.81 -18.92
N GLU A 36 -6.88 3.66 -19.10
CA GLU A 36 -5.80 3.55 -20.10
C GLU A 36 -6.34 3.82 -21.51
N ASN A 37 -7.44 3.16 -21.87
CA ASN A 37 -8.04 3.27 -23.20
C ASN A 37 -8.57 4.68 -23.49
N SER A 38 -9.02 5.42 -22.46
CA SER A 38 -9.52 6.78 -22.64
C SER A 38 -8.43 7.81 -22.88
N LEU A 39 -7.31 7.65 -22.18
CA LEU A 39 -6.17 8.57 -22.25
C LEU A 39 -5.14 8.13 -23.30
N ASN A 40 -5.27 6.92 -23.85
CA ASN A 40 -4.33 6.31 -24.79
C ASN A 40 -2.89 6.31 -24.25
N ILE A 41 -2.77 5.96 -22.97
CA ILE A 41 -1.51 5.80 -22.23
C ILE A 41 -1.58 4.48 -21.48
N HIS A 42 -0.44 3.83 -21.29
CA HIS A 42 -0.40 2.46 -20.82
C HIS A 42 0.61 2.27 -19.70
N GLY A 43 0.33 1.35 -18.79
CA GLY A 43 1.37 0.80 -17.96
C GLY A 43 2.02 1.82 -17.02
N ASP A 44 3.34 1.86 -17.09
CA ASP A 44 4.20 2.68 -16.26
C ASP A 44 4.13 4.18 -16.58
N GLU A 45 3.47 4.56 -17.67
CA GLU A 45 3.15 5.97 -17.96
C GLU A 45 2.19 6.55 -16.92
N ILE A 46 1.42 5.70 -16.22
CA ILE A 46 0.44 6.11 -15.22
C ILE A 46 0.99 5.94 -13.80
N LEU A 47 0.85 6.99 -12.98
CA LEU A 47 1.11 6.97 -11.55
C LEU A 47 -0.21 7.16 -10.80
N TYR A 48 -0.67 6.11 -10.11
CA TYR A 48 -1.77 6.23 -9.18
C TYR A 48 -1.26 6.60 -7.79
N VAL A 49 -1.93 7.55 -7.14
CA VAL A 49 -1.61 8.04 -5.80
C VAL A 49 -2.84 7.89 -4.92
N GLY A 50 -2.74 7.12 -3.84
CA GLY A 50 -3.84 6.90 -2.89
C GLY A 50 -3.32 6.61 -1.48
N ASP A 51 -4.22 6.42 -0.52
CA ASP A 51 -3.91 6.17 0.89
C ASP A 51 -4.33 4.76 1.36
N HIS A 52 -4.93 3.94 0.48
CA HIS A 52 -5.47 2.63 0.83
C HIS A 52 -4.79 1.49 0.05
N ILE A 53 -3.85 0.80 0.70
CA ILE A 53 -3.04 -0.26 0.09
C ILE A 53 -3.90 -1.36 -0.57
N TYR A 54 -4.97 -1.82 0.08
CA TYR A 54 -5.71 -3.00 -0.38
C TYR A 54 -6.71 -2.73 -1.51
N THR A 55 -7.35 -1.57 -1.49
CA THR A 55 -8.28 -1.17 -2.56
C THR A 55 -7.52 -0.79 -3.82
N ASP A 56 -6.30 -0.28 -3.68
CA ASP A 56 -5.59 0.40 -4.77
C ASP A 56 -4.61 -0.54 -5.50
N VAL A 57 -4.07 -1.55 -4.81
CA VAL A 57 -2.98 -2.39 -5.34
C VAL A 57 -3.47 -3.57 -6.19
N SER A 58 -4.69 -4.07 -5.98
CA SER A 58 -5.09 -5.39 -6.50
C SER A 58 -5.35 -5.46 -8.02
N GLN A 59 -5.82 -4.38 -8.66
CA GLN A 59 -6.13 -4.38 -10.11
C GLN A 59 -5.08 -3.65 -10.95
N SER A 60 -4.71 -2.43 -10.57
CA SER A 60 -3.82 -1.56 -11.35
C SER A 60 -2.35 -2.03 -11.35
N LYS A 61 -1.88 -2.62 -10.24
CA LYS A 61 -0.48 -3.07 -10.12
C LYS A 61 -0.24 -4.44 -10.76
N VAL A 62 -1.16 -5.40 -10.54
CA VAL A 62 -0.95 -6.80 -10.95
C VAL A 62 -1.17 -7.00 -12.46
N HIS A 63 -2.16 -6.32 -13.04
CA HIS A 63 -2.56 -6.57 -14.42
C HIS A 63 -2.19 -5.44 -15.38
N LEU A 64 -2.11 -4.20 -14.87
CA LEU A 64 -1.94 -3.01 -15.71
C LEU A 64 -0.58 -2.34 -15.55
N ARG A 65 0.29 -2.79 -14.65
CA ARG A 65 1.66 -2.27 -14.46
C ARG A 65 1.74 -0.76 -14.16
N TRP A 66 0.68 -0.16 -13.61
CA TRP A 66 0.73 1.23 -13.17
C TRP A 66 1.77 1.40 -12.08
N ARG A 67 2.46 2.55 -12.09
CA ARG A 67 3.25 2.98 -10.93
C ARG A 67 2.29 3.37 -9.82
N MET A 68 2.68 3.10 -8.58
CA MET A 68 1.87 3.35 -7.39
C MET A 68 2.66 4.21 -6.41
N ALA A 69 2.05 5.26 -5.87
CA ALA A 69 2.52 5.98 -4.71
C ALA A 69 1.45 5.91 -3.60
N LEU A 70 1.92 5.78 -2.36
CA LEU A 70 1.05 5.67 -1.20
C LEU A 70 1.22 6.91 -0.32
N ILE A 71 0.10 7.50 0.08
CA ILE A 71 0.04 8.58 1.06
C ILE A 71 -0.13 7.92 2.44
N CYS A 72 0.92 7.94 3.25
CA CYS A 72 0.90 7.44 4.63
C CYS A 72 0.92 8.61 5.61
N ARG A 73 -0.24 9.01 6.13
CA ARG A 73 -0.31 10.16 7.06
C ARG A 73 0.31 9.82 8.42
N GLU A 74 0.11 8.58 8.85
CA GLU A 74 0.57 8.00 10.11
C GLU A 74 2.11 7.92 10.15
N LEU A 75 2.78 7.97 9.00
CA LEU A 75 4.24 7.87 8.92
C LEU A 75 4.95 9.00 9.66
N GLU A 76 4.36 10.20 9.73
CA GLU A 76 4.95 11.32 10.45
C GLU A 76 5.00 11.05 11.96
N GLU A 77 3.92 10.51 12.52
CA GLU A 77 3.84 10.15 13.93
C GLU A 77 4.77 8.98 14.26
N GLU A 78 4.80 7.96 13.40
CA GLU A 78 5.73 6.82 13.51
C GLU A 78 7.20 7.27 13.45
N TYR A 79 7.53 8.20 12.56
CA TYR A 79 8.89 8.75 12.46
C TYR A 79 9.28 9.51 13.73
N LYS A 80 8.37 10.33 14.28
CA LYS A 80 8.59 11.00 15.57
C LYS A 80 8.77 9.97 16.69
N ALA A 81 7.92 8.96 16.78
CA ALA A 81 8.04 7.91 17.79
C ALA A 81 9.35 7.11 17.65
N LEU A 82 9.80 6.85 16.43
CA LEU A 82 11.08 6.21 16.13
C LEU A 82 12.26 7.01 16.71
N ILE A 83 12.29 8.33 16.49
CA ILE A 83 13.35 9.19 17.01
C ILE A 83 13.36 9.17 18.55
N HIS A 84 12.20 9.33 19.18
CA HIS A 84 12.11 9.40 20.65
C HIS A 84 12.41 8.05 21.32
N SER A 85 12.24 6.94 20.62
CA SER A 85 12.46 5.59 21.15
C SER A 85 13.90 5.08 21.04
N HIS A 86 14.84 5.87 20.50
CA HIS A 86 16.23 5.43 20.29
C HIS A 86 16.91 4.88 21.56
N GLY A 87 16.84 5.61 22.68
CA GLY A 87 17.44 5.18 23.95
C GLY A 87 16.81 3.88 24.47
N PRO A 88 15.48 3.85 24.70
CA PRO A 88 14.78 2.64 25.13
C PRO A 88 15.01 1.44 24.20
N ARG A 89 15.02 1.63 22.87
CA ARG A 89 15.31 0.57 21.91
C ARG A 89 16.70 -0.02 22.09
N ALA A 90 17.72 0.81 22.32
CA ALA A 90 19.08 0.32 22.54
C ALA A 90 19.17 -0.59 23.77
N THR A 91 18.51 -0.20 24.87
CA THR A 91 18.43 -1.03 26.08
C THR A 91 17.70 -2.35 25.83
N VAL A 92 16.61 -2.33 25.06
CA VAL A 92 15.89 -3.57 24.69
C VAL A 92 16.79 -4.50 23.88
N VAL A 93 17.52 -3.96 22.89
CA VAL A 93 18.46 -4.75 22.08
C VAL A 93 19.57 -5.35 22.94
N GLU A 94 20.11 -4.59 23.90
CA GLU A 94 21.12 -5.09 24.83
C GLU A 94 20.60 -6.26 25.68
N HIS A 95 19.40 -6.13 26.24
CA HIS A 95 18.79 -7.22 27.00
C HIS A 95 18.48 -8.45 26.15
N ILE A 96 18.08 -8.28 24.88
CA ILE A 96 17.87 -9.39 23.95
C ILE A 96 19.19 -10.14 23.74
N ASN A 97 20.28 -9.42 23.47
CA ASN A 97 21.60 -10.03 23.27
C ASN A 97 22.09 -10.77 24.53
N GLN A 98 21.89 -10.20 25.72
CA GLN A 98 22.24 -10.86 26.98
C GLN A 98 21.41 -12.15 27.19
N ASN A 99 20.12 -12.13 26.85
CA ASN A 99 19.26 -13.29 26.94
C ASN A 99 19.71 -14.40 25.99
N GLU A 100 20.08 -14.06 24.75
CA GLU A 100 20.63 -15.03 23.80
C GLU A 100 21.91 -15.71 24.33
N VAL A 101 22.86 -14.93 24.86
CA VAL A 101 24.12 -15.49 25.43
C VAL A 101 23.84 -16.46 26.57
N VAL A 102 22.92 -16.11 27.48
CA VAL A 102 22.56 -16.99 28.60
C VAL A 102 21.82 -18.23 28.11
N GLY A 103 20.92 -18.07 27.13
CA GLY A 103 20.19 -19.16 26.49
C GLY A 103 21.13 -20.17 25.82
N ASP A 104 22.14 -19.68 25.10
CA ASP A 104 23.15 -20.52 24.45
C ASP A 104 23.98 -21.29 25.47
N LEU A 105 24.42 -20.64 26.55
CA LEU A 105 25.16 -21.32 27.62
C LEU A 105 24.32 -22.43 28.27
N PHE A 106 23.05 -22.15 28.58
CA PHE A 106 22.15 -23.14 29.16
C PHE A 106 21.95 -24.33 28.21
N ASN A 107 21.78 -24.07 26.91
CA ASN A 107 21.65 -25.12 25.90
C ASN A 107 22.91 -25.98 25.81
N GLN A 108 24.10 -25.38 25.86
CA GLN A 108 25.37 -26.11 25.87
C GLN A 108 25.51 -27.01 27.11
N LEU A 109 25.20 -26.48 28.30
CA LEU A 109 25.24 -27.25 29.55
C LEU A 109 24.25 -28.42 29.52
N ARG A 110 23.04 -28.20 29.01
CA ARG A 110 22.03 -29.25 28.86
C ARG A 110 22.49 -30.35 27.91
N LEU A 111 23.09 -30.00 26.77
CA LEU A 111 23.62 -30.96 25.82
C LEU A 111 24.80 -31.76 26.39
N ALA A 112 25.65 -31.12 27.20
CA ALA A 112 26.75 -31.79 27.89
C ALA A 112 26.27 -32.80 28.94
N LEU A 113 25.16 -32.51 29.63
CA LEU A 113 24.53 -33.40 30.61
C LEU A 113 23.78 -34.61 29.99
N GLN A 114 23.50 -34.57 28.69
CA GLN A 114 22.81 -35.63 27.95
C GLN A 114 23.78 -36.60 27.24
N ARG A 115 25.09 -36.41 27.38
CA ARG A 115 26.15 -37.31 26.90
C ARG A 115 26.72 -38.12 28.06
#